data_AF-A0A849WMI8-F1
#
_entry.id   AF-A0A849WMI8-F1
#
_cell.length_a   1.000
_cell.length_b   1.000
_cell.length_c   1.000
_cell.angle_alpha   90.00
_cell.angle_beta   90.00
_cell.angle_gamma   90.00
#
_symmetry.space_group_name_H-M   'P 1'
#
loop_
_entity.id
_entity.type
_entity.pdbx_description
1 polymer ?
#
loop_
_entity_poly.entity_id
_entity_poly.type
_entity_poly.pdbx_seq_one_letter_code
_entity_poly.pdbx_strand_id
1 'polypeptide(L)' 'MRVPSLIHDCKPLSESMAMIEFLEATYPTPSVLPKALWDRAKIREIFEIVNANHNRPESRG' A
#
# COMPACT_ATOMS: atom_id res chain seq x y z
N MET A 1 -3.52 16.01 3.48
CA MET A 1 -3.46 14.58 3.87
C MET A 1 -4.24 13.80 2.83
N ARG A 2 -3.67 12.75 2.23
CA ARG A 2 -4.35 11.95 1.20
C ARG A 2 -5.10 10.81 1.89
N VAL A 3 -6.37 10.61 1.57
CA VAL A 3 -7.12 9.45 2.09
C VAL A 3 -6.93 8.25 1.15
N PRO A 4 -6.77 7.03 1.68
CA PRO A 4 -6.64 6.68 3.10
C PRO A 4 -5.28 7.09 3.70
N SER A 5 -5.25 7.30 5.03
CA SER A 5 -4.03 7.60 5.80
C SER A 5 -4.05 6.83 7.13
N LEU A 6 -2.91 6.25 7.51
CA LEU A 6 -2.68 5.64 8.82
C LEU A 6 -2.03 6.68 9.74
N ILE A 7 -2.50 6.80 10.99
CA ILE A 7 -1.85 7.65 11.99
C ILE A 7 -1.29 6.75 13.09
N HIS A 8 0.02 6.79 13.29
CA HIS A 8 0.71 6.07 14.36
C HIS A 8 1.66 7.03 15.07
N ASP A 9 1.59 7.10 16.40
CA ASP A 9 2.38 8.04 17.23
C ASP A 9 2.34 9.51 16.73
N CYS A 10 1.14 9.99 16.37
CA CYS A 10 0.92 11.31 15.80
C CYS A 10 1.62 11.57 14.45
N LYS A 11 2.16 10.54 13.79
CA LYS A 11 2.79 10.63 12.46
C LYS A 11 1.84 10.05 11.40
N PRO A 12 1.48 10.81 10.36
CA PRO A 12 0.67 10.31 9.27
C PRO A 12 1.52 9.52 8.27
N LEU A 13 1.01 8.37 7.84
CA LEU A 13 1.52 7.57 6.74
C LEU A 13 0.45 7.48 5.66
N SER A 14 0.77 7.97 4.47
CA SER A 14 -0.04 7.83 3.26
C SER A 14 0.62 6.81 2.33
N GLU A 15 -0.09 6.40 1.28
CA GLU A 15 0.25 5.28 0.38
C GLU A 15 -0.08 3.90 0.96
N SER A 16 -1.01 3.19 0.29
CA SER A 16 -1.55 1.93 0.80
C SER A 16 -0.49 0.84 0.97
N MET A 17 0.51 0.78 0.09
CA MET A 17 1.59 -0.21 0.21
C MET A 17 2.49 0.08 1.42
N ALA A 18 2.84 1.35 1.66
CA ALA A 18 3.61 1.73 2.84
C ALA A 18 2.83 1.44 4.14
N MET A 19 1.52 1.69 4.15
CA MET A 19 0.65 1.33 5.27
C MET A 19 0.64 -0.18 5.54
N ILE A 20 0.54 -1.02 4.49
CA ILE A 20 0.57 -2.48 4.63
C ILE A 20 1.92 -2.95 5.18
N GLU A 21 3.03 -2.42 4.67
CA GLU A 21 4.37 -2.79 5.15
C GLU A 21 4.59 -2.39 6.60
N PHE A 22 4.09 -1.22 7.00
CA PHE A 22 4.12 -0.76 8.38
C PHE A 22 3.32 -1.70 9.31
N LEU A 23 2.11 -2.10 8.89
CA LEU A 23 1.26 -2.99 9.67
C LEU A 23 1.86 -4.40 9.80
N GLU A 24 2.43 -4.96 8.73
CA GLU A 24 3.11 -6.26 8.77
C GLU A 24 4.29 -6.27 9.75
N ALA A 25 5.03 -5.17 9.84
CA ALA A 25 6.16 -5.04 10.77
C ALA A 25 5.73 -4.82 12.23
N THR A 26 4.66 -4.05 12.45
CA THR A 26 4.22 -3.62 13.79
C THR A 26 3.25 -4.61 14.43
N TYR A 27 2.38 -5.22 13.62
CA TYR A 27 1.32 -6.14 14.03
C TYR A 27 1.34 -7.39 13.14
N PRO A 28 2.31 -8.30 13.33
CA PRO A 28 2.47 -9.48 12.48
C PRO A 28 1.31 -10.49 12.60
N THR A 29 0.38 -10.29 13.54
CA THR A 29 -0.82 -11.11 13.69
C THR A 29 -2.03 -10.23 14.07
N PRO A 30 -3.14 -10.29 13.30
CA PRO A 30 -3.30 -11.04 12.05
C PRO A 30 -2.47 -10.46 10.90
N SER A 31 -1.88 -11.34 10.08
CA SER A 31 -1.15 -10.94 8.87
C SER A 31 -2.12 -10.37 7.84
N VAL A 32 -1.77 -9.22 7.25
CA VAL A 32 -2.54 -8.58 6.18
C VAL A 32 -2.23 -9.22 4.83
N LEU A 33 -0.98 -9.68 4.66
CA LEU A 33 -0.51 -10.34 3.45
C LEU A 33 -0.57 -11.88 3.54
N PRO A 34 -0.70 -12.58 2.39
CA PRO A 34 -0.51 -14.03 2.32
C PRO A 34 0.86 -14.46 2.86
N LYS A 35 0.95 -15.70 3.36
CA LYS A 35 2.21 -16.23 3.90
C LYS A 35 3.24 -16.59 2.83
N ALA A 36 2.79 -17.03 1.65
CA ALA A 36 3.68 -17.44 0.59
C ALA A 36 4.35 -16.24 -0.09
N LEU A 37 5.67 -16.33 -0.31
CA LEU A 37 6.44 -15.25 -0.93
C LEU A 37 5.97 -14.92 -2.35
N TRP A 38 5.56 -15.94 -3.11
CA TRP A 38 5.03 -15.76 -4.45
C TRP A 38 3.76 -14.91 -4.46
N ASP A 39 2.82 -15.20 -3.56
CA ASP A 39 1.56 -14.46 -3.46
C ASP A 39 1.80 -13.02 -3.01
N ARG A 40 2.76 -12.79 -2.10
CA ARG A 40 3.20 -11.44 -1.71
C ARG A 40 3.77 -10.65 -2.91
N ALA A 41 4.60 -11.29 -3.72
CA ALA A 41 5.15 -10.68 -4.93
C ALA A 41 4.04 -10.35 -5.93
N LYS A 42 3.04 -11.24 -6.09
CA LYS A 42 1.92 -11.02 -6.99
C LYS A 42 1.03 -9.85 -6.56
N ILE A 43 0.80 -9.68 -5.25
CA ILE A 43 0.08 -8.52 -4.72
C ILE A 43 0.82 -7.22 -5.06
N ARG A 44 2.14 -7.18 -4.89
CA ARG A 44 2.96 -6.01 -5.24
C ARG A 44 2.86 -5.67 -6.73
N GLU A 45 2.96 -6.69 -7.59
CA GLU A 45 2.81 -6.53 -9.04
C GLU A 45 1.44 -5.91 -9.40
N ILE A 46 0.35 -6.44 -8.82
CA ILE A 46 -1.00 -5.92 -9.06
C ILE A 46 -1.13 -4.48 -8.55
N PHE A 47 -0.55 -4.16 -7.39
CA PHE A 47 -0.59 -2.83 -6.81
C PHE A 47 0.06 -1.79 -7.74
N GLU A 48 1.23 -2.09 -8.28
CA GLU A 48 1.92 -1.23 -9.24
C GLU A 48 1.14 -1.05 -10.54
N ILE A 49 0.54 -2.11 -11.07
CA ILE A 49 -0.33 -2.03 -12.26
C ILE A 49 -1.52 -1.10 -12.00
N VAL A 50 -2.16 -1.19 -10.83
CA VAL A 50 -3.30 -0.33 -10.49
C VAL A 50 -2.87 1.12 -10.34
N ASN A 51 -1.75 1.39 -9.67
CA ASN A 51 -1.21 2.75 -9.51
C ASN A 51 -0.83 3.39 -10.84
N ALA A 52 -0.20 2.62 -11.75
CA ALA A 52 0.15 3.09 -13.08
C ALA A 52 -1.09 3.46 -13.91
N ASN A 53 -2.20 2.72 -13.76
CA ASN A 53 -3.46 3.01 -14.45
C ASN A 53 -4.23 4.19 -13.85
N HIS A 54 -4.04 4.49 -12.57
CA HIS A 54 -4.64 5.66 -11.92
C HIS A 54 -3.91 6.97 -12.32
N ASN A 55 -2.60 6.92 -12.57
CA ASN A 55 -1.80 8.08 -13.00
C ASN A 55 -1.81 8.27 -14.52
N ARG A 56 -2.99 8.30 -15.16
CA ARG A 56 -3.06 8.90 -16.50
C ARG A 56 -2.75 10.38 -16.33
N PRO A 57 -1.79 10.97 -17.08
CA PRO A 57 -1.69 12.42 -17.13
C PRO A 57 -2.97 12.90 -17.80
N GLU A 58 -3.96 13.34 -17.02
CA GLU A 58 -5.02 14.17 -17.56
C GLU A 58 -4.35 15.33 -18.29
N SER A 59 -4.67 15.41 -19.57
CA SER A 59 -4.22 16.40 -20.51
C SER A 59 -4.30 17.77 -19.85
N ARG A 60 -3.15 18.45 -19.70
CA ARG A 60 -3.12 19.90 -19.52
C ARG A 60 -3.74 20.51 -20.78
N GLY A 61 -5.05 20.71 -20.74
CA GLY A 61 -5.83 21.52 -21.68
C GLY A 61 -6.27 22.80 -21.00
#